data_AF-A0A9W8ZEB7-F1
#
_entry.id   AF-A0A9W8ZEB7-F1
#
_cell.length_a   1.000
_cell.length_b   1.000
_cell.length_c   1.000
_cell.angle_alpha   90.00
_cell.angle_beta   90.00
_cell.angle_gamma   90.00
#
_symmetry.space_group_name_H-M   'P 1'
#
loop_
_entity.id
_entity.type
_entity.pdbx_description
1 polymer ?
#
loop_
_entity_poly.entity_id
_entity_poly.type
_entity_poly.pdbx_seq_one_letter_code
_entity_poly.pdbx_strand_id
1 'polypeptide(L)'
;MSQPLTSFYPIFASKSDGRDVVNQKGAVVRNGPSQGQLDRSPNAQGQCDYYRLIEKDDPKHIDWRKKLGGMLLREIGGKQYEEKWQQCILWEFPDNYKLYEHIKTKADGQAKTSKNHSGGGHDRQDAYLYGYPKGPRKRFRSPVEFFPHLLWLCTDETSDMQNCTCKMCSPVQLEVEKSAVKAEAKPEIKGENSGAQITGRSPIVQIPARRVSNPPAIQSPAPKPATPVAASATSQIRAPAPLQSTPLPDPRSIDQQVDGLPQKFISRPGEVVWYYRPKTGAWGLGVVLRRWLDKASAGKAYFVQPLSHPHDSLTPELVTTENEMKPWLAWSAPNYTYSYLQQHPTIPFEQVDWPGLIAGRYGKEGVAGVDASIMAAKAIDITYTLFDYLKKTVNEGGQDAHYNGIFLGAEKIWRGDAVRLRIGRDTDVMVVTDIIERTSPQTATTVYVLGDVYSYATVPISNPAQLPEPPKNLNLPARMREDMTWRNRLLVPHARSFAYWKLSTPGARYDIAEIKGRWYETALVFEEPFSKSVKNNEGGNGVWMNSRGDATQVGRMMGAAVPQRIQAFGGAVPDGTQLVDGVDAPEQPQSQTQDVSMNMGGHSDVFTDLMDFDHLGEGSGQGYDFNF
;
A
#
# COMPACT_ATOMS: atom_id res chain seq x y z
N MET A 1 5.07 -9.10 -43.34
CA MET A 1 3.98 -8.11 -43.16
C MET A 1 4.57 -6.74 -43.46
N SER A 2 4.05 -6.03 -44.45
CA SER A 2 4.46 -4.65 -44.75
C SER A 2 4.17 -3.78 -43.53
N GLN A 3 5.16 -3.05 -43.01
CA GLN A 3 4.95 -2.13 -41.90
C GLN A 3 3.87 -1.11 -42.28
N PRO A 4 2.82 -0.94 -41.46
CA PRO A 4 1.79 0.04 -41.76
C PRO A 4 2.38 1.46 -41.73
N LEU A 5 1.98 2.29 -42.70
CA LEU A 5 2.35 3.71 -42.78
C LEU A 5 1.68 4.49 -41.64
N THR A 6 2.32 4.56 -40.49
CA THR A 6 1.89 5.33 -39.31
C THR A 6 3.09 6.04 -38.68
N SER A 7 2.87 7.26 -38.18
CA SER A 7 3.88 8.00 -37.41
C SER A 7 4.04 7.48 -35.97
N PHE A 8 3.22 6.51 -35.55
CA PHE A 8 3.25 5.85 -34.25
C PHE A 8 3.75 4.42 -34.37
N TYR A 9 4.45 3.93 -33.34
CA TYR A 9 4.87 2.54 -33.22
C TYR A 9 3.64 1.63 -33.06
N PRO A 10 3.28 0.81 -34.07
CA PRO A 10 2.05 0.04 -34.06
C PRO A 10 2.21 -1.23 -33.23
N ILE A 11 1.24 -1.51 -32.35
CA ILE A 11 1.09 -2.79 -31.66
C ILE A 11 -0.29 -3.40 -31.93
N PHE A 12 -0.41 -4.70 -31.74
CA PHE A 12 -1.61 -5.47 -32.07
C PHE A 12 -2.06 -6.26 -30.84
N ALA A 13 -3.37 -6.35 -30.63
CA ALA A 13 -3.91 -7.27 -29.63
C ALA A 13 -3.70 -8.72 -30.12
N SER A 14 -3.31 -9.63 -29.24
CA SER A 14 -3.04 -11.02 -29.64
C SER A 14 -4.32 -11.85 -29.82
N LYS A 15 -5.40 -11.48 -29.13
CA LYS A 15 -6.71 -12.17 -29.17
C LYS A 15 -7.86 -11.16 -29.11
N SER A 16 -9.07 -11.64 -29.42
CA SER A 16 -10.32 -10.93 -29.14
C SER A 16 -11.40 -11.89 -28.62
N ASP A 17 -12.16 -11.44 -27.61
CA ASP A 17 -13.40 -12.08 -27.17
C ASP A 17 -14.65 -11.36 -27.70
N GLY A 18 -14.47 -10.31 -28.51
CA GLY A 18 -15.55 -9.44 -28.95
C GLY A 18 -16.64 -10.18 -29.72
N ARG A 19 -17.90 -9.84 -29.44
CA ARG A 19 -19.08 -10.38 -30.11
C ARG A 19 -19.92 -9.25 -30.69
N ASP A 20 -20.13 -9.27 -32.00
CA ASP A 20 -21.03 -8.33 -32.69
C ASP A 20 -22.51 -8.58 -32.38
N VAL A 21 -22.85 -9.83 -32.04
CA VAL A 21 -24.19 -10.30 -31.72
C VAL A 21 -24.10 -11.24 -30.51
N VAL A 22 -25.04 -11.13 -29.58
CA VAL A 22 -25.12 -11.97 -28.37
C VAL A 22 -26.52 -12.55 -28.20
N ASN A 23 -26.61 -13.72 -27.56
CA ASN A 23 -27.89 -14.30 -27.15
C ASN A 23 -28.22 -13.82 -25.73
N GLN A 24 -29.26 -12.99 -25.59
CA GLN A 24 -29.80 -12.59 -24.29
C GLN A 24 -31.19 -13.17 -24.11
N LYS A 25 -31.32 -14.11 -23.15
CA LYS A 25 -32.61 -14.76 -22.80
C LYS A 25 -33.34 -15.38 -24.01
N GLY A 26 -32.59 -16.00 -24.93
CA GLY A 26 -33.14 -16.64 -26.13
C GLY A 26 -33.29 -15.71 -27.34
N ALA A 27 -33.08 -14.40 -27.18
CA ALA A 27 -33.15 -13.44 -28.27
C ALA A 27 -31.73 -13.06 -28.77
N VAL A 28 -31.53 -13.15 -30.07
CA VAL A 28 -30.31 -12.72 -30.76
C VAL A 28 -30.34 -11.19 -30.89
N VAL A 29 -29.46 -10.50 -30.16
CA VAL A 29 -29.40 -9.03 -30.12
C VAL A 29 -28.03 -8.51 -30.53
N ARG A 30 -28.01 -7.38 -31.25
CA ARG A 30 -26.77 -6.68 -31.63
C ARG A 30 -26.06 -6.15 -30.39
N ASN A 31 -24.74 -6.33 -30.33
CA ASN A 31 -23.90 -5.79 -29.26
C ASN A 31 -23.48 -4.34 -29.58
N GLY A 32 -24.46 -3.45 -29.56
CA GLY A 32 -24.29 -2.03 -29.86
C GLY A 32 -25.50 -1.23 -29.40
N PRO A 33 -25.53 0.08 -29.71
CA PRO A 33 -26.75 0.89 -29.57
C PRO A 33 -27.91 0.25 -30.33
N SER A 34 -29.12 0.34 -29.77
CA SER A 34 -30.34 -0.12 -30.44
C SER A 34 -30.68 0.74 -31.67
N GLN A 35 -31.53 0.23 -32.56
CA GLN A 35 -31.89 0.95 -33.78
C GLN A 35 -32.51 2.33 -33.50
N GLY A 36 -33.35 2.44 -32.47
CA GLY A 36 -33.91 3.74 -32.04
C GLY A 36 -32.88 4.67 -31.41
N GLN A 37 -31.78 4.15 -30.85
CA GLN A 37 -30.68 4.98 -30.34
C GLN A 37 -29.74 5.46 -31.44
N LEU A 38 -29.87 4.96 -32.67
CA LEU A 38 -29.14 5.46 -33.84
C LEU A 38 -29.96 6.49 -34.61
N ASP A 39 -31.22 6.70 -34.24
CA ASP A 39 -32.12 7.63 -34.91
C ASP A 39 -31.72 9.08 -34.62
N ARG A 40 -31.39 9.81 -35.69
CA ARG A 40 -30.96 11.20 -35.61
C ARG A 40 -32.12 12.19 -35.60
N SER A 41 -33.36 11.69 -35.68
CA SER A 41 -34.57 12.52 -35.73
C SER A 41 -34.75 13.31 -34.42
N PRO A 42 -35.15 14.59 -34.48
CA PRO A 42 -35.45 15.35 -33.27
C PRO A 42 -36.64 14.76 -32.51
N ASN A 43 -36.56 14.71 -31.18
CA ASN A 43 -37.68 14.33 -30.31
C ASN A 43 -38.77 15.42 -30.28
N ALA A 44 -39.86 15.18 -29.53
CA ALA A 44 -40.98 16.12 -29.39
C ALA A 44 -40.58 17.51 -28.84
N GLN A 45 -39.40 17.66 -28.21
CA GLN A 45 -38.83 18.93 -27.78
C GLN A 45 -37.79 19.51 -28.76
N GLY A 46 -37.71 18.98 -29.99
CA GLY A 46 -36.75 19.40 -30.99
C GLY A 46 -35.30 19.11 -30.59
N GLN A 47 -35.03 17.99 -29.90
CA GLN A 47 -33.66 17.57 -29.54
C GLN A 47 -33.30 16.25 -30.21
N CYS A 48 -32.14 16.19 -30.86
CA CYS A 48 -31.56 14.95 -31.37
C CYS A 48 -30.73 14.31 -30.25
N ASP A 49 -31.00 13.04 -29.93
CA ASP A 49 -30.32 12.28 -28.87
C ASP A 49 -30.00 10.89 -29.44
N TYR A 50 -28.77 10.70 -29.92
CA TYR A 50 -28.40 9.51 -30.70
C TYR A 50 -26.93 9.11 -30.53
N TYR A 51 -26.63 7.86 -30.90
CA TYR A 51 -25.28 7.31 -30.92
C TYR A 51 -24.74 7.32 -32.36
N ARG A 52 -23.50 7.78 -32.52
CA ARG A 52 -22.76 7.76 -33.80
C ARG A 52 -21.58 6.80 -33.69
N LEU A 53 -21.40 5.94 -34.68
CA LEU A 53 -20.18 5.13 -34.80
C LEU A 53 -18.99 6.06 -35.03
N ILE A 54 -17.91 5.86 -34.27
CA ILE A 54 -16.66 6.60 -34.46
C ILE A 54 -15.78 5.79 -35.39
N GLU A 55 -15.40 6.37 -36.52
CA GLU A 55 -14.54 5.73 -37.51
C GLU A 55 -13.07 5.68 -37.05
N LYS A 56 -12.29 4.75 -37.60
CA LYS A 56 -10.89 4.49 -37.19
C LYS A 56 -10.00 5.74 -37.24
N ASP A 57 -10.23 6.61 -38.22
CA ASP A 57 -9.42 7.81 -38.48
C ASP A 57 -9.92 9.05 -37.70
N ASP A 58 -11.02 8.93 -36.96
CA ASP A 58 -11.50 10.02 -36.11
C ASP A 58 -10.51 10.30 -34.97
N PRO A 59 -10.21 11.57 -34.64
CA PRO A 59 -9.29 11.93 -33.55
C PRO A 59 -9.60 11.25 -32.22
N LYS A 60 -10.89 11.05 -31.88
CA LYS A 60 -11.31 10.41 -30.63
C LYS A 60 -11.00 8.91 -30.64
N HIS A 61 -11.12 8.27 -31.80
CA HIS A 61 -10.74 6.86 -31.96
C HIS A 61 -9.22 6.68 -31.90
N ILE A 62 -8.45 7.58 -32.52
CA ILE A 62 -6.99 7.60 -32.45
C ILE A 62 -6.52 7.80 -31.01
N ASP A 63 -7.12 8.73 -30.25
CA ASP A 63 -6.81 8.97 -28.83
C ASP A 63 -7.02 7.72 -27.97
N TRP A 64 -8.15 7.03 -28.15
CA TRP A 64 -8.40 5.75 -27.47
C TRP A 64 -7.31 4.72 -27.77
N ARG A 65 -7.00 4.53 -29.06
CA ARG A 65 -5.99 3.57 -29.51
C ARG A 65 -4.58 3.90 -29.01
N LYS A 66 -4.21 5.18 -28.95
CA LYS A 66 -2.92 5.63 -28.38
C LYS A 66 -2.81 5.33 -26.90
N LYS A 67 -3.85 5.67 -26.12
CA LYS A 67 -3.88 5.42 -24.68
C LYS A 67 -3.76 3.93 -24.38
N LEU A 68 -4.54 3.10 -25.06
CA LEU A 68 -4.45 1.64 -24.91
C LEU A 68 -3.10 1.09 -25.36
N GLY A 69 -2.58 1.57 -26.49
CA GLY A 69 -1.28 1.18 -27.03
C GLY A 69 -0.14 1.44 -26.05
N GLY A 70 -0.05 2.69 -25.55
CA GLY A 70 0.97 3.08 -24.59
C GLY A 70 0.87 2.33 -23.26
N MET A 71 -0.35 2.12 -22.74
CA MET A 71 -0.55 1.33 -21.51
C MET A 71 -0.12 -0.13 -21.70
N LEU A 72 -0.46 -0.74 -22.84
CA LEU A 72 -0.12 -2.14 -23.12
C LEU A 72 1.38 -2.34 -23.34
N LEU A 73 2.02 -1.47 -24.14
CA LEU A 73 3.46 -1.55 -24.38
C LEU A 73 4.27 -1.32 -23.11
N ARG A 74 3.79 -0.45 -22.21
CA ARG A 74 4.41 -0.25 -20.90
C ARG A 74 4.34 -1.49 -20.02
N GLU A 75 3.21 -2.18 -20.04
CA GLU A 75 2.97 -3.33 -19.15
C GLU A 75 3.69 -4.60 -19.62
N ILE A 76 3.71 -4.87 -20.93
CA ILE A 76 4.20 -6.16 -21.47
C ILE A 76 5.27 -6.05 -22.56
N GLY A 77 5.66 -4.84 -22.97
CA GLY A 77 6.67 -4.63 -24.00
C GLY A 77 8.11 -4.87 -23.52
N GLY A 78 8.38 -4.67 -22.23
CA GLY A 78 9.74 -4.68 -21.68
C GLY A 78 10.46 -3.33 -21.81
N LYS A 79 11.59 -3.19 -21.11
CA LYS A 79 12.32 -1.91 -20.98
C LYS A 79 12.92 -1.41 -22.30
N GLN A 80 13.21 -2.30 -23.26
CA GLN A 80 13.78 -1.90 -24.56
C GLN A 80 12.83 -1.09 -25.48
N TYR A 81 11.59 -0.86 -25.05
CA TYR A 81 10.63 -0.02 -25.77
C TYR A 81 10.12 1.17 -24.95
N GLU A 82 10.82 1.52 -23.85
CA GLU A 82 10.44 2.60 -22.93
C GLU A 82 10.29 3.94 -23.66
N GLU A 83 11.21 4.25 -24.57
CA GLU A 83 11.18 5.45 -25.40
C GLU A 83 9.97 5.51 -26.35
N LYS A 84 9.32 4.36 -26.60
CA LYS A 84 8.18 4.23 -27.52
C LYS A 84 6.83 4.26 -26.81
N TRP A 85 6.77 4.23 -25.48
CA TRP A 85 5.49 4.20 -24.74
C TRP A 85 4.57 5.37 -25.10
N GLN A 86 5.12 6.58 -25.26
CA GLN A 86 4.37 7.79 -25.61
C GLN A 86 4.07 7.92 -27.11
N GLN A 87 4.77 7.14 -27.94
CA GLN A 87 4.65 7.15 -29.41
C GLN A 87 4.00 5.86 -29.94
N CYS A 88 3.42 5.04 -29.07
CA CYS A 88 2.77 3.79 -29.42
C CYS A 88 1.28 3.98 -29.75
N ILE A 89 0.76 3.16 -30.65
CA ILE A 89 -0.66 3.06 -30.95
C ILE A 89 -1.09 1.59 -31.03
N LEU A 90 -2.20 1.25 -30.38
CA LEU A 90 -2.90 0.00 -30.67
C LEU A 90 -3.47 0.12 -32.09
N TRP A 91 -2.97 -0.67 -33.04
CA TRP A 91 -3.29 -0.52 -34.47
C TRP A 91 -4.80 -0.53 -34.72
N GLU A 92 -5.49 -1.52 -34.15
CA GLU A 92 -6.95 -1.69 -34.21
C GLU A 92 -7.46 -2.19 -32.86
N PHE A 93 -8.73 -1.91 -32.53
CA PHE A 93 -9.34 -2.57 -31.38
C PHE A 93 -9.41 -4.09 -31.64
N PRO A 94 -9.46 -4.92 -30.58
CA PRO A 94 -9.73 -6.35 -30.76
C PRO A 94 -11.00 -6.57 -31.58
N ASP A 95 -11.02 -7.63 -32.40
CA ASP A 95 -12.12 -7.92 -33.32
C ASP A 95 -13.50 -7.80 -32.65
N ASN A 96 -14.46 -7.21 -33.37
CA ASN A 96 -15.84 -6.95 -32.91
C ASN A 96 -15.99 -5.96 -31.74
N TYR A 97 -14.93 -5.25 -31.34
CA TYR A 97 -15.08 -4.07 -30.49
C TYR A 97 -15.28 -2.80 -31.34
N LYS A 98 -16.36 -2.04 -31.05
CA LYS A 98 -16.77 -0.86 -31.82
C LYS A 98 -17.02 0.33 -30.92
N LEU A 99 -16.43 1.47 -31.26
CA LEU A 99 -16.52 2.71 -30.48
C LEU A 99 -17.66 3.59 -31.01
N TYR A 100 -18.55 4.01 -30.13
CA TYR A 100 -19.64 4.93 -30.44
C TYR A 100 -19.56 6.15 -29.55
N GLU A 101 -19.94 7.32 -30.05
CA GLU A 101 -20.17 8.50 -29.22
C GLU A 101 -21.65 8.80 -29.08
N HIS A 102 -22.01 9.35 -27.94
CA HIS A 102 -23.35 9.82 -27.65
C HIS A 102 -23.43 11.32 -27.95
N ILE A 103 -24.32 11.71 -28.86
CA ILE A 103 -24.54 13.08 -29.31
C ILE A 103 -25.91 13.54 -28.82
N LYS A 104 -25.94 14.72 -28.19
CA LYS A 104 -27.17 15.44 -27.84
C LYS A 104 -27.13 16.85 -28.41
N THR A 105 -28.06 17.19 -29.30
CA THR A 105 -28.14 18.52 -29.94
C THR A 105 -29.58 19.02 -30.02
N LYS A 106 -29.79 20.33 -30.19
CA LYS A 106 -31.10 20.90 -30.54
C LYS A 106 -31.27 20.92 -32.08
N ALA A 107 -32.53 20.87 -32.53
CA ALA A 107 -32.93 20.76 -33.94
C ALA A 107 -32.38 21.87 -34.84
N ASP A 108 -32.08 23.05 -34.30
CA ASP A 108 -31.53 24.20 -35.05
C ASP A 108 -30.01 24.11 -35.33
N GLY A 109 -29.37 22.95 -35.10
CA GLY A 109 -27.93 22.76 -35.34
C GLY A 109 -26.99 23.57 -34.43
N GLN A 110 -27.53 24.45 -33.58
CA GLN A 110 -26.77 25.17 -32.57
C GLN A 110 -26.53 24.28 -31.35
N ALA A 111 -25.30 23.78 -31.23
CA ALA A 111 -24.80 23.20 -29.98
C ALA A 111 -24.93 24.27 -28.87
N LYS A 112 -25.61 23.95 -27.77
CA LYS A 112 -25.65 24.86 -26.63
C LYS A 112 -24.23 25.07 -26.12
N THR A 113 -23.74 26.31 -26.16
CA THR A 113 -22.68 26.76 -25.24
C THR A 113 -23.29 26.86 -23.85
N SER A 114 -23.32 25.74 -23.12
CA SER A 114 -23.73 25.73 -21.72
C SER A 114 -22.70 26.51 -20.90
N LYS A 115 -23.06 27.72 -20.46
CA LYS A 115 -22.22 28.70 -19.74
C LYS A 115 -21.78 28.32 -18.32
N ASN A 116 -21.82 27.04 -17.91
CA ASN A 116 -21.58 26.65 -16.51
C ASN A 116 -20.45 25.63 -16.28
N HIS A 117 -19.41 25.61 -17.14
CA HIS A 117 -18.16 24.91 -16.81
C HIS A 117 -16.93 25.75 -17.18
N SER A 118 -16.07 25.99 -16.19
CA SER A 118 -14.75 26.61 -16.34
C SER A 118 -13.79 25.68 -17.10
N GLY A 119 -13.93 25.70 -18.43
CA GLY A 119 -13.10 24.99 -19.40
C GLY A 119 -13.90 24.63 -20.65
N GLY A 120 -13.97 25.56 -21.60
CA GLY A 120 -14.35 25.31 -23.01
C GLY A 120 -15.70 24.63 -23.23
N GLY A 121 -16.74 25.41 -23.58
CA GLY A 121 -18.09 24.92 -23.87
C GLY A 121 -18.17 24.04 -25.12
N HIS A 122 -17.93 22.75 -24.96
CA HIS A 122 -18.51 21.70 -25.79
C HIS A 122 -19.36 20.80 -24.89
N ASP A 123 -20.59 20.53 -25.33
CA ASP A 123 -21.44 19.50 -24.73
C ASP A 123 -20.63 18.20 -24.64
N ARG A 124 -20.62 17.52 -23.49
CA ARG A 124 -19.77 16.34 -23.28
C ARG A 124 -20.22 15.21 -24.21
N GLN A 125 -19.47 14.97 -25.27
CA GLN A 125 -19.69 13.84 -26.19
C GLN A 125 -18.95 12.59 -25.69
N ASP A 126 -19.58 11.88 -24.76
CA ASP A 126 -19.04 10.66 -24.17
C ASP A 126 -18.91 9.54 -25.21
N ALA A 127 -17.80 8.79 -25.17
CA ALA A 127 -17.55 7.63 -26.04
C ALA A 127 -17.68 6.31 -25.28
N TYR A 128 -18.19 5.29 -25.96
CA TYR A 128 -18.52 3.98 -25.42
C TYR A 128 -18.02 2.88 -26.35
N LEU A 129 -17.20 1.98 -25.82
CA LEU A 129 -16.71 0.81 -26.54
C LEU A 129 -17.63 -0.38 -26.25
N TYR A 130 -18.31 -0.85 -27.31
CA TYR A 130 -19.16 -2.04 -27.31
C TYR A 130 -18.38 -3.25 -27.85
N GLY A 131 -18.85 -4.46 -27.57
CA GLY A 131 -18.23 -5.71 -28.04
C GLY A 131 -18.14 -6.81 -26.97
N TYR A 132 -18.27 -6.44 -25.69
CA TYR A 132 -18.12 -7.38 -24.57
C TYR A 132 -19.13 -8.56 -24.62
N PRO A 133 -18.71 -9.82 -24.35
CA PRO A 133 -19.55 -11.02 -24.53
C PRO A 133 -20.90 -11.04 -23.79
N LYS A 134 -21.02 -10.34 -22.65
CA LYS A 134 -22.28 -10.29 -21.89
C LYS A 134 -23.31 -9.30 -22.49
N GLY A 135 -22.98 -8.64 -23.60
CA GLY A 135 -23.91 -7.90 -24.45
C GLY A 135 -23.97 -6.39 -24.24
N PRO A 136 -24.90 -5.69 -24.94
CA PRO A 136 -24.85 -4.24 -25.16
C PRO A 136 -25.02 -3.38 -23.91
N ARG A 137 -25.50 -3.95 -22.80
CA ARG A 137 -25.60 -3.25 -21.50
C ARG A 137 -24.24 -3.11 -20.79
N LYS A 138 -23.25 -3.94 -21.16
CA LYS A 138 -21.92 -4.01 -20.55
C LYS A 138 -20.89 -3.43 -21.53
N ARG A 139 -20.77 -2.10 -21.54
CA ARG A 139 -19.88 -1.33 -22.44
C ARG A 139 -18.85 -0.54 -21.64
N PHE A 140 -17.64 -0.39 -22.18
CA PHE A 140 -16.57 0.37 -21.53
C PHE A 140 -16.69 1.86 -21.86
N ARG A 141 -16.52 2.74 -20.88
CA ARG A 141 -16.72 4.20 -21.02
C ARG A 141 -15.41 4.98 -21.15
N SER A 142 -14.27 4.31 -21.03
CA SER A 142 -12.95 4.92 -21.20
C SER A 142 -11.90 3.87 -21.55
N PRO A 143 -10.74 4.29 -22.10
CA PRO A 143 -9.59 3.40 -22.31
C PRO A 143 -9.14 2.70 -21.02
N VAL A 144 -9.17 3.41 -19.89
CA VAL A 144 -8.77 2.89 -18.57
C VAL A 144 -9.70 1.79 -18.09
N GLU A 145 -11.01 1.90 -18.35
CA GLU A 145 -11.97 0.84 -18.01
C GLU A 145 -11.76 -0.42 -18.87
N PHE A 146 -11.35 -0.26 -20.13
CA PHE A 146 -11.11 -1.38 -21.04
C PHE A 146 -9.73 -2.03 -20.86
N PHE A 147 -8.74 -1.27 -20.39
CA PHE A 147 -7.35 -1.72 -20.35
C PHE A 147 -7.11 -3.05 -19.60
N PRO A 148 -7.68 -3.31 -18.41
CA PRO A 148 -7.51 -4.61 -17.75
C PRO A 148 -8.05 -5.79 -18.58
N HIS A 149 -9.08 -5.54 -19.39
CA HIS A 149 -9.61 -6.54 -20.32
C HIS A 149 -8.69 -6.75 -21.51
N LEU A 150 -8.17 -5.66 -22.09
CA LEU A 150 -7.19 -5.72 -23.17
C LEU A 150 -5.89 -6.41 -22.74
N LEU A 151 -5.41 -6.13 -21.53
CA LEU A 151 -4.23 -6.77 -20.96
C LEU A 151 -4.45 -8.28 -20.86
N TRP A 152 -5.57 -8.71 -20.27
CA TRP A 152 -5.96 -10.12 -20.19
C TRP A 152 -6.05 -10.78 -21.57
N LEU A 153 -6.65 -10.12 -22.58
CA LEU A 153 -6.68 -10.63 -23.95
C LEU A 153 -5.27 -10.87 -24.50
N CYS A 154 -4.30 -10.04 -24.08
CA CYS A 154 -2.93 -10.08 -24.57
C CYS A 154 -2.02 -11.04 -23.80
N THR A 155 -2.30 -11.32 -22.53
CA THR A 155 -1.39 -12.07 -21.64
C THR A 155 -1.91 -13.45 -21.22
N ASP A 156 -3.23 -13.65 -21.20
CA ASP A 156 -3.80 -14.91 -20.71
C ASP A 156 -3.83 -15.97 -21.82
N GLU A 157 -2.98 -16.98 -21.70
CA GLU A 157 -2.90 -18.08 -22.67
C GLU A 157 -4.16 -18.94 -22.67
N THR A 158 -4.78 -19.13 -21.51
CA THR A 158 -5.94 -20.01 -21.29
C THR A 158 -7.27 -19.42 -21.77
N SER A 159 -7.32 -18.11 -21.99
CA SER A 159 -8.53 -17.33 -22.20
C SER A 159 -9.60 -17.59 -21.11
N ASP A 160 -9.16 -17.78 -19.87
CA ASP A 160 -10.05 -17.92 -18.71
C ASP A 160 -10.51 -16.55 -18.22
N MET A 161 -11.81 -16.32 -18.30
CA MET A 161 -12.46 -15.06 -17.90
C MET A 161 -12.30 -14.76 -16.39
N GLN A 162 -12.00 -15.76 -15.55
CA GLN A 162 -11.74 -15.57 -14.12
C GLN A 162 -10.38 -14.90 -13.85
N ASN A 163 -9.42 -15.04 -14.76
CA ASN A 163 -8.13 -14.35 -14.67
C ASN A 163 -8.23 -12.87 -15.08
N CYS A 164 -9.38 -12.45 -15.62
CA CYS A 164 -9.61 -11.07 -16.03
C CYS A 164 -10.07 -10.18 -14.87
N THR A 165 -9.31 -9.12 -14.58
CA THR A 165 -9.59 -8.16 -13.51
C THR A 165 -10.45 -6.97 -13.95
N CYS A 166 -10.98 -6.98 -15.17
CA CYS A 166 -11.80 -5.87 -15.65
C CYS A 166 -13.17 -5.84 -14.93
N LYS A 167 -13.74 -4.63 -14.77
CA LYS A 167 -15.03 -4.40 -14.08
C LYS A 167 -16.20 -5.22 -14.65
N MET A 168 -16.12 -5.68 -15.89
CA MET A 168 -17.17 -6.47 -16.54
C MET A 168 -17.06 -7.97 -16.24
N CYS A 169 -15.84 -8.47 -16.07
CA CYS A 169 -15.52 -9.87 -15.77
C CYS A 169 -15.63 -10.15 -14.27
N SER A 170 -15.08 -9.25 -13.44
CA SER A 170 -15.12 -9.28 -11.98
C SER A 170 -15.91 -8.08 -11.43
N PRO A 171 -17.25 -8.10 -11.46
CA PRO A 171 -18.08 -6.99 -10.99
C PRO A 171 -18.09 -6.82 -9.46
N VAL A 172 -17.42 -7.71 -8.71
CA VAL A 172 -17.37 -7.70 -7.22
C VAL A 172 -16.09 -7.00 -6.71
N GLN A 173 -15.16 -6.61 -7.59
CA GLN A 173 -14.02 -5.77 -7.19
C GLN A 173 -14.33 -4.26 -7.31
N LEU A 174 -14.45 -3.63 -6.13
CA LEU A 174 -14.01 -2.28 -5.77
C LEU A 174 -14.75 -1.09 -6.42
N GLU A 175 -15.55 -0.38 -5.60
CA GLU A 175 -15.79 1.05 -5.78
C GLU A 175 -14.48 1.82 -5.57
N VAL A 176 -13.71 2.00 -6.64
CA VAL A 176 -12.54 2.88 -6.67
C VAL A 176 -13.03 4.31 -6.92
N GLU A 177 -13.00 5.14 -5.88
CA GLU A 177 -13.40 6.54 -5.92
C GLU A 177 -12.46 7.38 -6.80
N LYS A 178 -13.06 8.02 -7.82
CA LYS A 178 -12.42 8.99 -8.72
C LYS A 178 -12.05 10.28 -7.95
N SER A 179 -10.76 10.56 -7.83
CA SER A 179 -10.26 11.86 -7.38
C SER A 179 -10.49 12.96 -8.44
N ALA A 180 -11.25 13.99 -8.07
CA ALA A 180 -11.42 15.21 -8.86
C ALA A 180 -10.20 16.13 -8.77
N VAL A 181 -9.82 16.70 -9.91
CA VAL A 181 -8.81 17.75 -10.09
C VAL A 181 -9.56 19.08 -10.28
N LYS A 182 -9.16 20.14 -9.56
CA LYS A 182 -8.66 21.37 -10.18
C LYS A 182 -8.18 22.44 -9.20
N ALA A 183 -7.20 23.17 -9.72
CA ALA A 183 -6.55 24.36 -9.21
C ALA A 183 -7.42 25.63 -9.25
N GLU A 184 -7.15 26.48 -8.25
CA GLU A 184 -7.03 27.95 -8.17
C GLU A 184 -7.75 28.89 -9.15
N ALA A 185 -8.37 29.95 -8.58
CA ALA A 185 -7.96 31.35 -8.79
C ALA A 185 -8.65 32.33 -7.78
N LYS A 186 -7.89 33.34 -7.33
CA LYS A 186 -8.30 34.66 -6.71
C LYS A 186 -8.96 35.57 -7.79
N PRO A 187 -9.46 36.83 -7.55
CA PRO A 187 -9.54 37.67 -6.32
C PRO A 187 -10.88 38.46 -6.04
N GLU A 188 -11.09 38.78 -4.75
CA GLU A 188 -11.39 40.11 -4.11
C GLU A 188 -12.66 40.99 -4.39
N ILE A 189 -13.29 41.46 -3.28
CA ILE A 189 -13.76 42.85 -2.92
C ILE A 189 -15.20 43.00 -2.34
N LYS A 190 -15.22 43.48 -1.07
CA LYS A 190 -16.12 44.37 -0.26
C LYS A 190 -17.58 44.07 0.15
N GLY A 191 -17.82 44.41 1.43
CA GLY A 191 -19.06 44.94 2.05
C GLY A 191 -19.35 44.30 3.42
N GLU A 192 -18.84 44.82 4.55
CA GLU A 192 -19.55 45.66 5.56
C GLU A 192 -20.87 45.05 6.09
N ASN A 193 -21.24 45.01 7.38
CA ASN A 193 -20.74 45.59 8.62
C ASN A 193 -21.49 44.94 9.82
N SER A 194 -20.90 44.98 11.02
CA SER A 194 -21.55 45.01 12.38
C SER A 194 -22.39 43.79 12.82
N GLY A 195 -22.28 43.22 14.03
CA GLY A 195 -21.94 43.76 15.34
C GLY A 195 -21.87 42.65 16.41
N ALA A 196 -21.33 43.03 17.56
CA ALA A 196 -20.72 42.20 18.59
C ALA A 196 -21.65 41.50 19.60
N GLN A 197 -21.14 40.35 20.07
CA GLN A 197 -21.06 39.80 21.44
C GLN A 197 -22.23 39.94 22.44
N ILE A 198 -22.52 38.86 23.20
CA ILE A 198 -22.20 38.68 24.64
C ILE A 198 -23.02 37.50 25.28
N THR A 199 -22.27 36.54 25.82
CA THR A 199 -22.49 35.63 27.00
C THR A 199 -23.70 34.68 27.12
N GLY A 200 -23.39 33.38 27.26
CA GLY A 200 -23.18 32.77 28.59
C GLY A 200 -24.31 31.94 29.24
N ARG A 201 -24.01 30.64 29.42
CA ARG A 201 -24.44 29.70 30.49
C ARG A 201 -25.85 29.06 30.44
N SER A 202 -25.84 27.74 30.25
CA SER A 202 -26.76 26.72 30.81
C SER A 202 -26.79 26.78 32.36
N PRO A 203 -27.72 26.15 33.14
CA PRO A 203 -28.40 24.86 32.82
C PRO A 203 -29.81 24.61 33.43
N ILE A 204 -30.34 23.41 33.09
CA ILE A 204 -31.18 22.49 33.90
C ILE A 204 -32.68 22.82 34.19
N VAL A 205 -33.52 21.94 33.60
CA VAL A 205 -34.69 21.17 34.12
C VAL A 205 -35.78 21.88 34.93
N GLN A 206 -37.02 21.85 34.41
CA GLN A 206 -38.19 21.35 35.15
C GLN A 206 -39.43 21.17 34.24
N ILE A 207 -39.99 19.96 34.25
CA ILE A 207 -41.35 19.64 33.81
C ILE A 207 -42.25 19.76 35.06
N PRO A 208 -43.48 20.30 34.96
CA PRO A 208 -44.62 19.40 35.17
C PRO A 208 -45.87 19.68 34.31
N ALA A 209 -46.41 18.56 33.85
CA ALA A 209 -47.80 18.15 33.62
C ALA A 209 -48.98 19.16 33.74
N ARG A 210 -49.76 19.18 32.64
CA ARG A 210 -51.21 18.88 32.54
C ARG A 210 -52.20 19.56 33.50
N ARG A 211 -53.13 20.33 32.93
CA ARG A 211 -54.51 20.43 33.44
C ARG A 211 -55.52 20.51 32.30
N VAL A 212 -56.58 19.72 32.43
CA VAL A 212 -57.73 19.57 31.51
C VAL A 212 -58.94 20.27 32.13
N SER A 213 -59.74 21.00 31.33
CA SER A 213 -61.19 21.19 31.54
C SER A 213 -61.86 21.89 30.33
N ASN A 214 -62.50 21.07 29.49
CA ASN A 214 -63.82 21.09 28.83
C ASN A 214 -64.71 22.37 28.66
N PRO A 215 -65.73 22.32 27.74
CA PRO A 215 -66.12 23.35 26.73
C PRO A 215 -67.47 24.06 27.11
N PRO A 216 -68.21 24.88 26.28
CA PRO A 216 -68.70 24.72 24.88
C PRO A 216 -68.48 26.02 24.02
N ALA A 217 -68.73 26.12 22.70
CA ALA A 217 -70.00 25.96 21.98
C ALA A 217 -69.82 25.87 20.46
N ILE A 218 -70.82 25.26 19.84
CA ILE A 218 -70.99 24.88 18.45
C ILE A 218 -71.47 26.08 17.61
N GLN A 219 -70.76 26.42 16.52
CA GLN A 219 -71.35 27.02 15.31
C GLN A 219 -70.63 26.47 14.06
N SER A 220 -71.43 25.99 13.11
CA SER A 220 -71.00 25.46 11.80
C SER A 220 -71.05 26.57 10.72
N PRO A 221 -70.76 26.31 9.42
CA PRO A 221 -69.52 26.75 8.80
C PRO A 221 -69.73 27.74 7.64
N ALA A 222 -68.72 28.54 7.32
CA ALA A 222 -68.65 29.28 6.06
C ALA A 222 -67.23 29.21 5.46
N PRO A 223 -67.10 29.05 4.13
CA PRO A 223 -65.87 28.56 3.49
C PRO A 223 -64.84 29.67 3.29
N LYS A 224 -63.57 29.38 3.59
CA LYS A 224 -62.42 30.20 3.18
C LYS A 224 -61.66 29.54 2.02
N PRO A 225 -61.07 30.33 1.12
CA PRO A 225 -60.50 29.86 -0.14
C PRO A 225 -59.21 29.06 0.05
N ALA A 226 -58.98 28.12 -0.88
CA ALA A 226 -57.81 27.27 -0.93
C ALA A 226 -56.52 28.07 -1.17
N THR A 227 -55.58 27.96 -0.22
CA THR A 227 -54.18 28.36 -0.38
C THR A 227 -53.46 27.32 -1.25
N PRO A 228 -52.65 27.73 -2.23
CA PRO A 228 -51.96 26.80 -3.12
C PRO A 228 -50.96 25.92 -2.36
N VAL A 229 -50.99 24.63 -2.68
CA VAL A 229 -50.05 23.60 -2.25
C VAL A 229 -48.63 24.06 -2.57
N ALA A 230 -47.81 24.20 -1.53
CA ALA A 230 -46.39 24.49 -1.66
C ALA A 230 -45.73 23.40 -2.52
N ALA A 231 -45.05 23.86 -3.56
CA ALA A 231 -44.27 23.03 -4.47
C ALA A 231 -43.27 22.16 -3.69
N SER A 232 -43.29 20.88 -4.02
CA SER A 232 -42.32 19.87 -3.64
C SER A 232 -40.88 20.39 -3.78
N ALA A 233 -40.14 20.31 -2.67
CA ALA A 233 -38.75 20.71 -2.54
C ALA A 233 -37.91 20.09 -3.67
N THR A 234 -37.28 20.95 -4.46
CA THR A 234 -36.21 20.60 -5.38
C THR A 234 -35.09 19.90 -4.62
N SER A 235 -34.74 18.69 -5.05
CA SER A 235 -33.59 17.93 -4.57
C SER A 235 -32.30 18.72 -4.84
N GLN A 236 -31.82 19.45 -3.84
CA GLN A 236 -30.49 20.05 -3.88
C GLN A 236 -29.45 18.93 -3.96
N ILE A 237 -28.59 18.98 -4.98
CA ILE A 237 -27.44 18.09 -5.11
C ILE A 237 -26.50 18.44 -3.96
N ARG A 238 -26.55 17.63 -2.89
CA ARG A 238 -25.63 17.73 -1.75
C ARG A 238 -24.22 17.44 -2.26
N ALA A 239 -23.26 18.32 -1.95
CA ALA A 239 -21.86 18.04 -2.22
C ALA A 239 -21.47 16.66 -1.62
N PRO A 240 -20.59 15.88 -2.28
CA PRO A 240 -20.07 14.64 -1.70
C PRO A 240 -19.54 14.94 -0.30
N ALA A 241 -19.88 14.10 0.67
CA ALA A 241 -19.33 14.25 2.01
C ALA A 241 -17.79 14.20 1.91
N PRO A 242 -17.06 15.12 2.57
CA PRO A 242 -15.62 15.04 2.61
C PRO A 242 -15.20 13.69 3.22
N LEU A 243 -14.21 13.04 2.62
CA LEU A 243 -13.64 11.82 3.18
C LEU A 243 -13.13 12.12 4.60
N GLN A 244 -13.57 11.33 5.56
CA GLN A 244 -13.15 11.44 6.96
C GLN A 244 -12.25 10.27 7.30
N SER A 245 -11.10 10.56 7.90
CA SER A 245 -10.21 9.52 8.43
C SER A 245 -10.77 8.92 9.70
N THR A 246 -10.52 7.64 9.88
CA THR A 246 -10.85 6.87 11.07
C THR A 246 -9.91 7.25 12.21
N PRO A 247 -10.39 7.45 13.45
CA PRO A 247 -9.53 7.70 14.61
C PRO A 247 -8.48 6.60 14.80
N LEU A 248 -7.27 7.00 15.19
CA LEU A 248 -6.23 6.03 15.53
C LEU A 248 -6.64 5.22 16.77
N PRO A 249 -6.37 3.91 16.79
CA PRO A 249 -6.60 3.09 17.97
C PRO A 249 -5.63 3.47 19.09
N ASP A 250 -6.12 3.45 20.33
CA ASP A 250 -5.28 3.69 21.50
C ASP A 250 -4.26 2.55 21.69
N PRO A 251 -2.98 2.86 21.93
CA PRO A 251 -1.98 1.86 22.27
C PRO A 251 -2.36 1.09 23.53
N ARG A 252 -2.11 -0.23 23.53
CA ARG A 252 -2.47 -1.14 24.63
C ARG A 252 -1.28 -1.64 25.43
N SER A 253 -0.07 -1.40 24.95
CA SER A 253 1.19 -1.77 25.61
C SER A 253 2.22 -0.65 25.48
N ILE A 254 3.22 -0.68 26.36
CA ILE A 254 4.37 0.24 26.26
C ILE A 254 5.12 0.05 24.95
N ASP A 255 5.25 -1.18 24.45
CA ASP A 255 5.85 -1.45 23.15
C ASP A 255 5.07 -0.77 22.03
N GLN A 256 3.75 -0.96 21.97
CA GLN A 256 2.93 -0.33 20.93
C GLN A 256 3.01 1.20 21.01
N GLN A 257 3.01 1.75 22.22
CA GLN A 257 3.15 3.19 22.42
C GLN A 257 4.49 3.70 21.87
N VAL A 258 5.60 3.05 22.24
CA VAL A 258 6.95 3.43 21.80
C VAL A 258 7.13 3.19 20.30
N ASP A 259 6.57 2.10 19.76
CA ASP A 259 6.62 1.74 18.35
C ASP A 259 5.89 2.71 17.43
N GLY A 260 4.89 3.41 17.97
CA GLY A 260 4.15 4.47 17.29
C GLY A 260 4.85 5.84 17.33
N LEU A 261 5.94 5.99 18.09
CA LEU A 261 6.68 7.25 18.21
C LEU A 261 7.81 7.35 17.17
N PRO A 262 8.02 8.56 16.61
CA PRO A 262 9.13 8.81 15.69
C PRO A 262 10.49 8.67 16.39
N GLN A 263 11.49 8.19 15.65
CA GLN A 263 12.90 8.10 16.07
C GLN A 263 13.15 7.29 17.35
N LYS A 264 12.24 6.41 17.78
CA LYS A 264 12.43 5.55 18.96
C LYS A 264 13.15 4.25 18.66
N PHE A 265 12.50 3.29 18.01
CA PHE A 265 13.15 2.07 17.54
C PHE A 265 12.68 1.74 16.13
N ILE A 266 13.62 1.37 15.26
CA ILE A 266 13.29 0.89 13.91
C ILE A 266 12.72 -0.54 13.95
N SER A 267 13.36 -1.41 14.74
CA SER A 267 13.06 -2.84 14.84
C SER A 267 12.39 -3.19 16.16
N ARG A 268 11.59 -4.27 16.15
CA ARG A 268 10.73 -4.70 17.26
C ARG A 268 11.10 -6.11 17.73
N PRO A 269 10.87 -6.45 19.02
CA PRO A 269 11.06 -7.81 19.50
C PRO A 269 10.27 -8.82 18.67
N GLY A 270 10.93 -9.89 18.24
CA GLY A 270 10.42 -10.94 17.36
C GLY A 270 10.55 -10.66 15.86
N GLU A 271 11.11 -9.52 15.45
CA GLU A 271 11.39 -9.23 14.04
C GLU A 271 12.71 -9.86 13.57
N VAL A 272 12.73 -10.27 12.30
CA VAL A 272 13.96 -10.69 11.61
C VAL A 272 14.61 -9.46 10.97
N VAL A 273 15.91 -9.31 11.19
CA VAL A 273 16.68 -8.14 10.80
C VAL A 273 18.01 -8.54 10.19
N TRP A 274 18.51 -7.69 9.30
CA TRP A 274 19.93 -7.64 8.99
C TRP A 274 20.63 -6.90 10.12
N TYR A 275 21.78 -7.41 10.56
CA TYR A 275 22.61 -6.69 11.52
C TYR A 275 24.10 -6.89 11.22
N TYR A 276 24.92 -5.87 11.45
CA TYR A 276 26.35 -5.98 11.27
C TYR A 276 26.99 -6.74 12.43
N ARG A 277 27.87 -7.68 12.12
CA ARG A 277 28.62 -8.46 13.11
C ARG A 277 30.07 -8.00 13.13
N PRO A 278 30.50 -7.20 14.13
CA PRO A 278 31.87 -6.69 14.19
C PRO A 278 32.92 -7.80 14.21
N LYS A 279 32.61 -8.93 14.86
CA LYS A 279 33.52 -10.10 14.95
C LYS A 279 33.87 -10.69 13.59
N THR A 280 32.95 -10.66 12.62
CA THR A 280 33.14 -11.25 11.29
C THR A 280 33.34 -10.20 10.20
N GLY A 281 33.19 -8.90 10.52
CA GLY A 281 33.22 -7.82 9.54
C GLY A 281 32.12 -7.91 8.47
N ALA A 282 30.99 -8.57 8.78
CA ALA A 282 29.97 -8.92 7.79
C ALA A 282 28.56 -8.77 8.35
N TRP A 283 27.59 -8.52 7.46
CA TRP A 283 26.18 -8.53 7.80
C TRP A 283 25.68 -9.96 8.02
N GLY A 284 24.90 -10.17 9.07
CA GLY A 284 24.21 -11.41 9.39
C GLY A 284 22.71 -11.20 9.48
N LEU A 285 21.99 -12.31 9.63
CA LEU A 285 20.55 -12.34 9.87
C LEU A 285 20.27 -12.82 11.29
N GLY A 286 19.34 -12.15 11.96
CA GLY A 286 19.01 -12.47 13.34
C GLY A 286 17.60 -12.05 13.72
N VAL A 287 17.16 -12.52 14.89
CA VAL A 287 15.90 -12.15 15.51
C VAL A 287 16.17 -11.18 16.65
N VAL A 288 15.44 -10.07 16.71
CA VAL A 288 15.48 -9.16 17.85
C VAL A 288 14.81 -9.84 19.05
N LEU A 289 15.58 -10.22 20.07
CA LEU A 289 15.03 -10.81 21.29
C LEU A 289 14.50 -9.75 22.26
N ARG A 290 15.22 -8.62 22.36
CA ARG A 290 14.94 -7.53 23.30
C ARG A 290 15.48 -6.22 22.73
N ARG A 291 14.93 -5.09 23.19
CA ARG A 291 15.47 -3.75 22.98
C ARG A 291 15.31 -2.89 24.23
N TRP A 292 16.12 -1.84 24.37
CA TRP A 292 15.98 -0.86 25.45
C TRP A 292 16.62 0.48 25.11
N LEU A 293 16.24 1.49 25.87
CA LEU A 293 16.95 2.78 25.89
C LEU A 293 18.01 2.73 26.97
N ASP A 294 19.26 2.94 26.59
CA ASP A 294 20.36 3.06 27.55
C ASP A 294 20.25 4.40 28.29
N LYS A 295 20.09 4.32 29.62
CA LYS A 295 19.94 5.50 30.49
C LYS A 295 21.22 6.34 30.53
N ALA A 296 22.40 5.73 30.32
CA ALA A 296 23.68 6.43 30.43
C ALA A 296 24.02 7.21 29.15
N SER A 297 23.79 6.59 27.98
CA SER A 297 24.13 7.19 26.68
C SER A 297 22.96 7.85 25.96
N ALA A 298 21.73 7.70 26.47
CA ALA A 298 20.48 7.94 25.73
C ALA A 298 20.41 7.17 24.40
N GLY A 299 21.28 6.17 24.22
CA GLY A 299 21.39 5.33 23.04
C GLY A 299 20.32 4.24 23.02
N LYS A 300 20.22 3.57 21.87
CA LYS A 300 19.31 2.45 21.66
C LYS A 300 20.12 1.18 21.64
N ALA A 301 19.64 0.15 22.29
CA ALA A 301 20.29 -1.14 22.29
C ALA A 301 19.31 -2.24 21.90
N TYR A 302 19.82 -3.22 21.18
CA TYR A 302 19.11 -4.40 20.73
C TYR A 302 19.93 -5.63 21.11
N PHE A 303 19.24 -6.66 21.56
CA PHE A 303 19.83 -7.97 21.75
C PHE A 303 19.31 -8.88 20.65
N VAL A 304 20.20 -9.32 19.77
CA VAL A 304 19.85 -10.02 18.52
C VAL A 304 20.38 -11.44 18.59
N GLN A 305 19.51 -12.43 18.41
CA GLN A 305 19.88 -13.84 18.25
C GLN A 305 20.22 -14.08 16.77
N PRO A 306 21.48 -14.41 16.42
CA PRO A 306 21.80 -14.86 15.07
C PRO A 306 20.95 -16.07 14.67
N LEU A 307 20.45 -16.08 13.43
CA LEU A 307 19.83 -17.27 12.83
C LEU A 307 20.95 -18.22 12.39
N SER A 308 20.83 -19.50 12.73
CA SER A 308 21.82 -20.53 12.43
C SER A 308 21.16 -21.86 12.01
N HIS A 309 21.97 -22.89 11.77
CA HIS A 309 21.44 -24.24 11.61
C HIS A 309 21.26 -24.91 13.00
N PRO A 310 20.43 -25.97 13.13
CA PRO A 310 20.09 -26.59 14.42
C PRO A 310 21.24 -27.20 15.22
N HIS A 311 22.46 -27.20 14.69
CA HIS A 311 23.67 -27.77 15.31
C HIS A 311 24.70 -26.70 15.68
N ASP A 312 24.36 -25.42 15.54
CA ASP A 312 25.19 -24.29 15.94
C ASP A 312 24.37 -23.32 16.78
N SER A 313 24.77 -23.17 18.04
CA SER A 313 24.10 -22.30 19.01
C SER A 313 24.90 -21.01 19.17
N LEU A 314 24.74 -20.11 18.21
CA LEU A 314 25.41 -18.81 18.26
C LEU A 314 24.88 -17.98 19.43
N THR A 315 25.78 -17.34 20.17
CA THR A 315 25.42 -16.46 21.28
C THR A 315 24.74 -15.19 20.76
N PRO A 316 23.67 -14.70 21.41
CA PRO A 316 23.09 -13.42 21.03
C PRO A 316 24.09 -12.27 21.12
N GLU A 317 23.95 -11.30 20.23
CA GLU A 317 24.85 -10.16 20.09
C GLU A 317 24.14 -8.86 20.51
N LEU A 318 24.91 -7.98 21.16
CA LEU A 318 24.46 -6.64 21.53
C LEU A 318 24.74 -5.69 20.37
N VAL A 319 23.69 -5.02 19.87
CA VAL A 319 23.80 -3.98 18.85
C VAL A 319 23.37 -2.65 19.46
N THR A 320 24.26 -1.65 19.46
CA THR A 320 24.05 -0.35 20.14
C THR A 320 23.81 0.80 19.18
N THR A 321 23.75 0.53 17.87
CA THR A 321 23.49 1.53 16.84
C THR A 321 22.53 1.01 15.77
N GLU A 322 21.57 1.83 15.38
CA GLU A 322 20.63 1.50 14.31
C GLU A 322 21.25 1.53 12.92
N ASN A 323 22.45 2.13 12.76
CA ASN A 323 23.18 2.08 11.50
C ASN A 323 23.66 0.67 11.15
N GLU A 324 23.85 -0.16 12.17
CA GLU A 324 24.25 -1.57 12.07
C GLU A 324 23.04 -2.51 12.03
N MET A 325 21.84 -2.01 11.79
CA MET A 325 20.63 -2.81 11.65
C MET A 325 19.76 -2.34 10.50
N LYS A 326 19.14 -3.28 9.78
CA LYS A 326 18.13 -2.98 8.76
C LYS A 326 16.98 -3.98 8.83
N PRO A 327 15.74 -3.56 8.51
CA PRO A 327 14.63 -4.49 8.32
C PRO A 327 14.97 -5.57 7.30
N TRP A 328 14.46 -6.80 7.48
CA TRP A 328 14.65 -7.90 6.51
C TRP A 328 14.37 -7.47 5.06
N LEU A 329 13.27 -6.77 4.84
CA LEU A 329 12.82 -6.34 3.51
C LEU A 329 13.64 -5.18 2.92
N ALA A 330 14.59 -4.61 3.66
CA ALA A 330 15.45 -3.53 3.15
C ALA A 330 16.36 -4.01 2.02
N TRP A 331 16.75 -5.29 2.01
CA TRP A 331 17.67 -5.87 1.02
C TRP A 331 17.17 -7.20 0.47
N SER A 332 17.67 -7.53 -0.72
CA SER A 332 17.49 -8.85 -1.31
C SER A 332 18.50 -9.81 -0.71
N ALA A 333 18.03 -10.97 -0.26
CA ALA A 333 18.93 -12.01 0.23
C ALA A 333 19.81 -12.53 -0.91
N PRO A 334 21.11 -12.78 -0.67
CA PRO A 334 21.99 -13.37 -1.67
C PRO A 334 21.60 -14.82 -1.97
N ASN A 335 22.22 -15.38 -3.02
CA ASN A 335 22.12 -16.80 -3.31
C ASN A 335 22.79 -17.63 -2.20
N TYR A 336 22.36 -18.88 -2.06
CA TYR A 336 23.02 -19.84 -1.17
C TYR A 336 24.47 -20.05 -1.59
N THR A 337 25.36 -20.19 -0.63
CA THR A 337 26.79 -20.43 -0.84
C THR A 337 27.04 -21.86 -1.35
N TYR A 338 26.26 -22.85 -0.92
CA TYR A 338 26.33 -24.21 -1.46
C TYR A 338 25.57 -24.34 -2.79
N SER A 339 26.28 -24.77 -3.84
CA SER A 339 25.68 -25.10 -5.14
C SER A 339 24.56 -26.15 -5.02
N TYR A 340 24.71 -27.10 -4.10
CA TYR A 340 23.68 -28.11 -3.81
C TYR A 340 22.33 -27.46 -3.43
N LEU A 341 22.32 -26.47 -2.54
CA LEU A 341 21.09 -25.79 -2.13
C LEU A 341 20.53 -24.89 -3.24
N GLN A 342 21.39 -24.29 -4.07
CA GLN A 342 20.94 -23.53 -5.25
C GLN A 342 20.21 -24.43 -6.27
N GLN A 343 20.67 -25.66 -6.46
CA GLN A 343 20.08 -26.65 -7.37
C GLN A 343 18.81 -27.30 -6.82
N HIS A 344 18.59 -27.21 -5.50
CA HIS A 344 17.43 -27.79 -4.82
C HIS A 344 16.64 -26.73 -4.02
N PRO A 345 16.11 -25.68 -4.69
CA PRO A 345 15.53 -24.51 -4.02
C PRO A 345 14.22 -24.83 -3.26
N THR A 346 13.65 -26.01 -3.45
CA THR A 346 12.40 -26.44 -2.80
C THR A 346 12.62 -27.19 -1.49
N ILE A 347 13.86 -27.50 -1.10
CA ILE A 347 14.13 -28.18 0.18
C ILE A 347 13.82 -27.20 1.32
N PRO A 348 12.89 -27.53 2.23
CA PRO A 348 12.62 -26.68 3.37
C PRO A 348 13.75 -26.77 4.39
N PHE A 349 13.93 -25.71 5.18
CA PHE A 349 14.99 -25.58 6.21
C PHE A 349 15.14 -26.85 7.09
N GLU A 350 14.02 -27.41 7.54
CA GLU A 350 13.99 -28.57 8.45
C GLU A 350 14.38 -29.90 7.79
N GLN A 351 14.43 -29.97 6.45
CA GLN A 351 14.79 -31.19 5.71
C GLN A 351 16.22 -31.14 5.14
N VAL A 352 16.95 -30.06 5.40
CA VAL A 352 18.34 -29.94 4.96
C VAL A 352 19.22 -30.88 5.79
N ASP A 353 20.10 -31.64 5.12
CA ASP A 353 21.14 -32.44 5.76
C ASP A 353 22.28 -31.53 6.26
N TRP A 354 22.01 -30.76 7.32
CA TRP A 354 22.97 -29.85 7.95
C TRP A 354 24.26 -30.57 8.36
N PRO A 355 24.25 -31.75 9.00
CA PRO A 355 25.47 -32.49 9.28
C PRO A 355 26.28 -32.82 8.03
N GLY A 356 25.61 -33.10 6.90
CA GLY A 356 26.27 -33.38 5.64
C GLY A 356 26.92 -32.17 5.00
N LEU A 357 26.25 -31.01 5.04
CA LEU A 357 26.85 -29.74 4.60
C LEU A 357 28.09 -29.42 5.44
N ILE A 358 27.99 -29.50 6.76
CA ILE A 358 29.11 -29.23 7.69
C ILE A 358 30.28 -30.20 7.47
N ALA A 359 29.99 -31.47 7.21
CA ALA A 359 31.00 -32.49 6.91
C ALA A 359 31.60 -32.37 5.49
N GLY A 360 31.14 -31.42 4.68
CA GLY A 360 31.62 -31.19 3.31
C GLY A 360 31.14 -32.22 2.29
N ARG A 361 30.05 -32.95 2.57
CA ARG A 361 29.48 -33.98 1.66
C ARG A 361 28.94 -33.41 0.34
N TYR A 362 28.64 -32.11 0.31
CA TYR A 362 28.03 -31.43 -0.83
C TYR A 362 28.90 -30.27 -1.37
N GLY A 363 30.21 -30.33 -1.14
CA GLY A 363 31.18 -29.26 -1.46
C GLY A 363 31.87 -28.72 -0.21
N LYS A 364 33.02 -28.06 -0.37
CA LYS A 364 33.78 -27.44 0.74
C LYS A 364 33.78 -25.91 0.70
N GLU A 365 33.25 -25.35 -0.38
CA GLU A 365 33.24 -23.92 -0.70
C GLU A 365 32.09 -23.14 -0.05
N GLY A 366 31.07 -23.84 0.48
CA GLY A 366 29.90 -23.21 1.10
C GLY A 366 30.03 -22.98 2.61
N VAL A 367 29.23 -22.06 3.14
CA VAL A 367 29.19 -21.71 4.57
C VAL A 367 27.81 -22.03 5.14
N ALA A 368 27.71 -23.13 5.90
CA ALA A 368 26.41 -23.68 6.33
C ALA A 368 25.61 -22.69 7.17
N GLY A 369 26.27 -21.95 8.07
CA GLY A 369 25.63 -20.91 8.87
C GLY A 369 25.03 -19.76 8.06
N VAL A 370 25.68 -19.36 6.96
CA VAL A 370 25.15 -18.31 6.06
C VAL A 370 23.88 -18.82 5.37
N ASP A 371 23.94 -20.02 4.78
CA ASP A 371 22.80 -20.58 4.06
C ASP A 371 21.62 -20.88 4.99
N ALA A 372 21.90 -21.40 6.19
CA ALA A 372 20.90 -21.61 7.23
C ALA A 372 20.18 -20.31 7.61
N SER A 373 20.94 -19.24 7.84
CA SER A 373 20.37 -17.94 8.19
C SER A 373 19.44 -17.39 7.09
N ILE A 374 19.82 -17.55 5.81
CA ILE A 374 19.02 -17.11 4.66
C ILE A 374 17.77 -17.98 4.50
N MET A 375 17.92 -19.31 4.59
CA MET A 375 16.81 -20.26 4.49
C MET A 375 15.80 -20.05 5.61
N ALA A 376 16.26 -19.85 6.85
CA ALA A 376 15.41 -19.56 7.99
C ALA A 376 14.64 -18.24 7.79
N ALA A 377 15.32 -17.16 7.43
CA ALA A 377 14.67 -15.87 7.18
C ALA A 377 13.59 -15.95 6.08
N LYS A 378 13.88 -16.67 4.99
CA LYS A 378 12.92 -16.95 3.92
C LYS A 378 11.72 -17.77 4.40
N ALA A 379 11.95 -18.80 5.21
CA ALA A 379 10.89 -19.62 5.79
C ALA A 379 10.00 -18.80 6.75
N ILE A 380 10.59 -17.94 7.57
CA ILE A 380 9.86 -17.04 8.47
C ILE A 380 9.01 -16.03 7.69
N ASP A 381 9.53 -15.47 6.60
CA ASP A 381 8.86 -14.42 5.79
C ASP A 381 7.49 -14.86 5.23
N ILE A 382 7.31 -16.16 5.06
CA ILE A 382 6.08 -16.77 4.56
C ILE A 382 5.12 -17.26 5.67
N THR A 383 5.35 -16.87 6.92
CA THR A 383 4.48 -17.19 8.07
C THR A 383 3.68 -15.98 8.55
N TYR A 384 2.68 -16.22 9.40
CA TYR A 384 2.06 -15.18 10.21
C TYR A 384 1.63 -15.68 11.60
N THR A 385 1.64 -14.79 12.59
CA THR A 385 1.17 -15.06 13.96
C THR A 385 0.33 -13.89 14.47
N LEU A 386 -0.94 -14.15 14.77
CA LEU A 386 -1.83 -13.17 15.42
C LEU A 386 -1.55 -13.14 16.93
N PHE A 387 -1.63 -11.97 17.55
CA PHE A 387 -1.38 -11.83 18.98
C PHE A 387 -2.21 -10.71 19.63
N ASP A 388 -2.29 -10.74 20.97
CA ASP A 388 -3.06 -9.81 21.80
C ASP A 388 -4.53 -9.71 21.32
N TYR A 389 -5.25 -10.82 21.51
CA TYR A 389 -6.66 -10.95 21.19
C TYR A 389 -7.49 -9.92 21.95
N LEU A 390 -8.40 -9.25 21.23
CA LEU A 390 -9.21 -8.15 21.75
C LEU A 390 -10.63 -8.58 22.07
N LYS A 391 -11.33 -9.10 21.06
CA LYS A 391 -12.74 -9.44 21.14
C LYS A 391 -13.15 -10.35 19.99
N LYS A 392 -14.34 -10.93 20.12
CA LYS A 392 -14.97 -11.72 19.06
C LYS A 392 -16.37 -11.18 18.80
N THR A 393 -16.71 -11.06 17.53
CA THR A 393 -18.02 -10.61 17.06
C THR A 393 -18.65 -11.68 16.18
N VAL A 394 -19.95 -11.90 16.36
CA VAL A 394 -20.71 -12.85 15.55
C VAL A 394 -21.42 -12.05 14.46
N ASN A 395 -21.17 -12.42 13.21
CA ASN A 395 -21.74 -11.75 12.04
C ASN A 395 -22.58 -12.76 11.23
N GLU A 396 -23.51 -12.25 10.42
CA GLU A 396 -24.27 -13.08 9.47
C GLU A 396 -23.28 -13.69 8.45
N GLY A 397 -22.90 -14.96 8.66
CA GLY A 397 -21.94 -15.69 7.82
C GLY A 397 -20.61 -16.09 8.47
N GLY A 398 -20.38 -15.79 9.75
CA GLY A 398 -19.18 -16.27 10.45
C GLY A 398 -18.89 -15.60 11.80
N GLN A 399 -17.71 -15.86 12.34
CA GLN A 399 -17.20 -15.25 13.57
C GLN A 399 -15.92 -14.47 13.26
N ASP A 400 -15.88 -13.21 13.67
CA ASP A 400 -14.73 -12.33 13.51
C ASP A 400 -14.03 -12.17 14.86
N ALA A 401 -12.80 -12.67 14.98
CA ALA A 401 -11.91 -12.42 16.10
C ALA A 401 -10.99 -11.24 15.77
N HIS A 402 -10.87 -10.29 16.69
CA HIS A 402 -10.09 -9.06 16.52
C HIS A 402 -8.81 -9.14 17.34
N TYR A 403 -7.70 -8.66 16.76
CA TYR A 403 -6.36 -8.74 17.35
C TYR A 403 -5.69 -7.38 17.36
N ASN A 404 -4.84 -7.13 18.35
CA ASN A 404 -4.09 -5.88 18.43
C ASN A 404 -2.90 -5.85 17.48
N GLY A 405 -2.36 -7.01 17.12
CA GLY A 405 -1.22 -7.10 16.23
C GLY A 405 -1.07 -8.43 15.53
N ILE A 406 -0.17 -8.43 14.55
CA ILE A 406 0.21 -9.60 13.76
C ILE A 406 1.71 -9.54 13.50
N PHE A 407 2.40 -10.67 13.69
CA PHE A 407 3.68 -10.88 13.02
C PHE A 407 3.37 -11.36 11.61
N LEU A 408 3.75 -10.58 10.60
CA LEU A 408 3.54 -10.90 9.20
C LEU A 408 4.91 -11.09 8.55
N GLY A 409 5.30 -12.35 8.35
CA GLY A 409 6.63 -12.71 7.92
C GLY A 409 7.71 -12.31 8.93
N ALA A 410 8.67 -11.51 8.48
CA ALA A 410 9.75 -10.97 9.30
C ALA A 410 9.35 -9.82 10.24
N GLU A 411 8.18 -9.20 10.06
CA GLU A 411 7.84 -7.91 10.67
C GLU A 411 6.67 -8.02 11.67
N LYS A 412 6.70 -7.23 12.74
CA LYS A 412 5.61 -7.10 13.73
C LYS A 412 4.78 -5.88 13.36
N ILE A 413 3.45 -6.01 13.26
CA ILE A 413 2.53 -4.93 12.87
C ILE A 413 1.48 -4.76 13.98
N TRP A 414 1.26 -3.53 14.41
CA TRP A 414 0.25 -3.14 15.37
C TRP A 414 -0.95 -2.49 14.68
N ARG A 415 -2.11 -2.53 15.34
CA ARG A 415 -3.14 -1.51 15.12
C ARG A 415 -2.56 -0.12 15.37
N GLY A 416 -2.79 0.80 14.45
CA GLY A 416 -2.22 2.16 14.41
C GLY A 416 -0.97 2.29 13.55
N ASP A 417 -0.36 1.20 13.10
CA ASP A 417 0.79 1.24 12.20
C ASP A 417 0.40 1.57 10.75
N ALA A 418 1.41 2.01 10.00
CA ALA A 418 1.34 2.17 8.56
C ALA A 418 1.97 0.95 7.85
N VAL A 419 1.30 0.45 6.82
CA VAL A 419 1.75 -0.70 6.00
C VAL A 419 1.69 -0.39 4.51
N ARG A 420 2.58 -0.99 3.73
CA ARG A 420 2.63 -0.83 2.26
C ARG A 420 1.71 -1.83 1.59
N LEU A 421 1.07 -1.42 0.49
CA LEU A 421 0.11 -2.24 -0.24
C LEU A 421 0.66 -2.79 -1.57
N ARG A 422 0.20 -3.99 -1.94
CA ARG A 422 0.39 -4.61 -3.28
C ARG A 422 -0.63 -4.09 -4.30
N ILE A 423 -1.73 -3.53 -3.82
CA ILE A 423 -2.83 -2.99 -4.62
C ILE A 423 -2.84 -1.47 -4.57
N GLY A 424 -3.53 -0.86 -5.53
CA GLY A 424 -3.55 0.59 -5.68
C GLY A 424 -2.29 1.06 -6.38
N ARG A 425 -1.76 2.21 -5.96
CA ARG A 425 -0.44 2.68 -6.42
C ARG A 425 0.64 1.98 -5.60
N ASP A 426 1.78 1.68 -6.19
CA ASP A 426 2.88 1.01 -5.49
C ASP A 426 3.41 1.76 -4.25
N THR A 427 3.06 3.04 -4.13
CA THR A 427 3.44 3.94 -3.04
C THR A 427 2.29 4.26 -2.10
N ASP A 428 1.12 3.61 -2.27
CA ASP A 428 0.01 3.74 -1.34
C ASP A 428 0.32 3.02 -0.03
N VAL A 429 -0.09 3.65 1.06
CA VAL A 429 0.15 3.19 2.43
C VAL A 429 -1.18 3.12 3.15
N MET A 430 -1.40 2.06 3.91
CA MET A 430 -2.58 1.88 4.74
C MET A 430 -2.24 2.09 6.20
N VAL A 431 -3.00 2.93 6.90
CA VAL A 431 -2.96 3.05 8.35
C VAL A 431 -3.94 2.04 8.93
N VAL A 432 -3.41 1.04 9.62
CA VAL A 432 -4.16 -0.08 10.18
C VAL A 432 -5.00 0.39 11.37
N THR A 433 -6.29 0.11 11.34
CA THR A 433 -7.25 0.41 12.41
C THR A 433 -7.76 -0.84 13.11
N ASP A 434 -7.76 -1.98 12.41
CA ASP A 434 -8.18 -3.28 12.96
C ASP A 434 -7.52 -4.44 12.21
N ILE A 435 -7.39 -5.58 12.90
CA ILE A 435 -6.87 -6.84 12.35
C ILE A 435 -7.87 -7.93 12.74
N ILE A 436 -8.44 -8.61 11.74
CA ILE A 436 -9.58 -9.51 11.92
C ILE A 436 -9.26 -10.89 11.35
N GLU A 437 -9.39 -11.92 12.18
CA GLU A 437 -9.50 -13.31 11.75
C GLU A 437 -10.97 -13.69 11.60
N ARG A 438 -11.39 -14.02 10.38
CA ARG A 438 -12.73 -14.50 10.08
C ARG A 438 -12.73 -16.01 9.97
N THR A 439 -13.51 -16.66 10.84
CA THR A 439 -13.79 -18.10 10.76
C THR A 439 -15.22 -18.30 10.29
N SER A 440 -15.40 -19.11 9.24
CA SER A 440 -16.73 -19.51 8.75
C SER A 440 -16.89 -21.02 8.86
N PRO A 441 -18.10 -21.55 9.16
CA PRO A 441 -18.35 -22.98 9.16
C PRO A 441 -18.13 -23.65 7.79
N GLN A 442 -18.12 -22.88 6.69
CA GLN A 442 -18.14 -23.38 5.32
C GLN A 442 -16.85 -23.09 4.54
N THR A 443 -15.99 -22.18 5.03
CA THR A 443 -14.76 -21.77 4.36
C THR A 443 -13.57 -21.78 5.31
N ALA A 444 -12.36 -21.90 4.76
CA ALA A 444 -11.14 -21.76 5.54
C ALA A 444 -11.06 -20.39 6.22
N THR A 445 -10.37 -20.35 7.36
CA THR A 445 -10.09 -19.11 8.11
C THR A 445 -9.33 -18.12 7.24
N THR A 446 -9.73 -16.85 7.27
CA THR A 446 -9.09 -15.77 6.51
C THR A 446 -8.76 -14.59 7.41
N VAL A 447 -7.61 -13.96 7.20
CA VAL A 447 -7.18 -12.80 7.99
C VAL A 447 -7.23 -11.54 7.15
N TYR A 448 -7.83 -10.49 7.70
CA TYR A 448 -7.99 -9.19 7.07
C TYR A 448 -7.36 -8.09 7.90
N VAL A 449 -6.87 -7.07 7.21
CA VAL A 449 -6.45 -5.79 7.78
C VAL A 449 -7.44 -4.71 7.35
N LEU A 450 -7.92 -3.91 8.31
CA LEU A 450 -8.84 -2.80 8.07
C LEU A 450 -8.15 -1.48 8.40
N GLY A 451 -8.47 -0.41 7.66
CA GLY A 451 -7.72 0.83 7.79
C GLY A 451 -7.92 1.84 6.68
N ASP A 452 -7.32 3.00 6.85
CA ASP A 452 -7.41 4.10 5.89
C ASP A 452 -6.22 4.07 4.93
N VAL A 453 -6.49 4.15 3.63
CA VAL A 453 -5.46 4.22 2.58
C VAL A 453 -5.10 5.67 2.29
N TYR A 454 -3.81 5.95 2.25
CA TYR A 454 -3.20 7.22 1.94
C TYR A 454 -2.29 7.10 0.73
N SER A 455 -2.44 8.06 -0.20
CA SER A 455 -1.53 8.21 -1.33
C SER A 455 -0.57 9.36 -1.10
N TYR A 456 0.68 9.17 -1.50
CA TYR A 456 1.64 10.26 -1.62
C TYR A 456 1.15 11.24 -2.71
N ALA A 457 1.04 12.52 -2.36
CA ALA A 457 0.60 13.57 -3.26
C ALA A 457 1.52 14.78 -3.13
N THR A 458 1.74 15.49 -4.23
CA THR A 458 2.53 16.72 -4.26
C THR A 458 1.71 17.88 -4.83
N VAL A 459 2.04 19.09 -4.40
CA VAL A 459 1.58 20.34 -5.00
C VAL A 459 2.79 21.20 -5.40
N PRO A 460 2.76 21.86 -6.56
CA PRO A 460 3.84 22.76 -6.96
C PRO A 460 3.85 24.00 -6.06
N ILE A 461 5.05 24.53 -5.79
CA ILE A 461 5.26 25.72 -4.95
C ILE A 461 5.84 26.84 -5.80
N SER A 462 5.09 27.94 -5.91
CA SER A 462 5.59 29.15 -6.58
C SER A 462 6.56 29.94 -5.70
N ASN A 463 6.30 30.03 -4.39
CA ASN A 463 7.13 30.75 -3.43
C ASN A 463 7.49 29.85 -2.22
N PRO A 464 8.78 29.47 -2.03
CA PRO A 464 9.22 28.65 -0.89
C PRO A 464 8.96 29.28 0.49
N ALA A 465 8.82 30.61 0.57
CA ALA A 465 8.50 31.30 1.81
C ALA A 465 7.01 31.20 2.20
N GLN A 466 6.14 30.74 1.29
CA GLN A 466 4.71 30.58 1.53
C GLN A 466 4.28 29.16 1.18
N LEU A 467 4.32 28.28 2.18
CA LEU A 467 3.94 26.88 2.02
C LEU A 467 2.41 26.73 1.95
N PRO A 468 1.91 25.79 1.12
CA PRO A 468 0.48 25.47 1.08
C PRO A 468 0.05 24.78 2.37
N GLU A 469 -1.19 25.01 2.81
CA GLU A 469 -1.79 24.26 3.92
C GLU A 469 -2.45 22.98 3.39
N PRO A 470 -1.88 21.79 3.65
CA PRO A 470 -2.54 20.54 3.28
C PRO A 470 -3.79 20.31 4.14
N PRO A 471 -4.74 19.46 3.68
CA PRO A 471 -5.87 19.05 4.50
C PRO A 471 -5.41 18.50 5.85
N LYS A 472 -5.92 19.08 6.95
CA LYS A 472 -5.57 18.61 8.30
C LYS A 472 -6.10 17.20 8.50
N ASN A 473 -5.20 16.26 8.75
CA ASN A 473 -5.55 14.90 9.13
C ASN A 473 -4.99 14.59 10.52
N LEU A 474 -5.86 14.69 11.52
CA LEU A 474 -5.50 14.45 12.92
C LEU A 474 -5.20 12.97 13.19
N ASN A 475 -5.72 12.07 12.35
CA ASN A 475 -5.64 10.62 12.53
C ASN A 475 -4.49 9.98 11.75
N LEU A 476 -3.58 10.77 11.18
CA LEU A 476 -2.37 10.23 10.57
C LEU A 476 -1.35 9.89 11.66
N PRO A 477 -0.65 8.73 11.62
CA PRO A 477 0.38 8.41 12.60
C PRO A 477 1.47 9.48 12.71
N ALA A 478 1.99 9.71 13.92
CA ALA A 478 3.02 10.73 14.18
C ALA A 478 4.27 10.51 13.32
N ARG A 479 4.70 9.25 13.18
CA ARG A 479 5.80 8.81 12.31
C ARG A 479 5.65 9.31 10.87
N MET A 480 4.46 9.15 10.29
CA MET A 480 4.17 9.61 8.91
C MET A 480 4.19 11.13 8.78
N ARG A 481 3.75 11.87 9.82
CA ARG A 481 3.76 13.34 9.82
C ARG A 481 5.18 13.89 9.92
N GLU A 482 6.00 13.34 10.82
CA GLU A 482 7.39 13.78 10.99
C GLU A 482 8.24 13.45 9.76
N ASP A 483 8.09 12.25 9.20
CA ASP A 483 8.79 11.89 7.96
C ASP A 483 8.40 12.80 6.79
N MET A 484 7.11 13.12 6.65
CA MET A 484 6.66 14.05 5.60
C MET A 484 7.23 15.46 5.80
N THR A 485 7.30 15.92 7.06
CA THR A 485 7.94 17.20 7.41
C THR A 485 9.42 17.19 7.02
N TRP A 486 10.13 16.09 7.32
CA TRP A 486 11.52 15.91 6.93
C TRP A 486 11.70 15.92 5.41
N ARG A 487 10.89 15.14 4.66
CA ARG A 487 10.94 15.09 3.18
C ARG A 487 10.77 16.47 2.56
N ASN A 488 9.83 17.27 3.08
CA ASN A 488 9.55 18.61 2.58
C ASN A 488 10.71 19.59 2.80
N ARG A 489 11.58 19.39 3.80
CA ARG A 489 12.80 20.20 3.94
C ARG A 489 13.71 20.08 2.72
N LEU A 490 13.69 18.94 2.03
CA LEU A 490 14.46 18.73 0.82
C LEU A 490 13.66 19.10 -0.45
N LEU A 491 12.40 18.68 -0.55
CA LEU A 491 11.57 18.87 -1.74
C LEU A 491 11.26 20.34 -2.05
N VAL A 492 10.97 21.15 -1.03
CA VAL A 492 10.60 22.56 -1.19
C VAL A 492 11.73 23.37 -1.88
N PRO A 493 12.98 23.37 -1.36
CA PRO A 493 14.04 24.16 -1.99
C PRO A 493 14.53 23.58 -3.33
N HIS A 494 14.59 22.25 -3.48
CA HIS A 494 15.22 21.61 -4.65
C HIS A 494 14.25 21.32 -5.79
N ALA A 495 13.08 20.76 -5.48
CA ALA A 495 12.10 20.30 -6.47
C ALA A 495 10.88 21.23 -6.60
N ARG A 496 10.84 22.34 -5.85
CA ARG A 496 9.72 23.31 -5.83
C ARG A 496 8.36 22.61 -5.67
N SER A 497 8.32 21.59 -4.84
CA SER A 497 7.13 20.79 -4.57
C SER A 497 6.94 20.60 -3.06
N PHE A 498 5.68 20.57 -2.63
CA PHE A 498 5.28 20.25 -1.27
C PHE A 498 4.52 18.94 -1.28
N ALA A 499 5.01 17.95 -0.56
CA ALA A 499 4.40 16.65 -0.42
C ALA A 499 3.49 16.56 0.81
N TYR A 500 2.44 15.75 0.71
CA TYR A 500 1.55 15.43 1.82
C TYR A 500 0.89 14.06 1.61
N TRP A 501 0.38 13.49 2.70
CA TRP A 501 -0.42 12.26 2.66
C TRP A 501 -1.88 12.60 2.39
N LYS A 502 -2.39 12.19 1.23
CA LYS A 502 -3.79 12.38 0.84
C LYS A 502 -4.61 11.14 1.17
N LEU A 503 -5.65 11.27 2.00
CA LEU A 503 -6.62 10.21 2.23
C LEU A 503 -7.30 9.84 0.90
N SER A 504 -7.16 8.58 0.49
CA SER A 504 -7.72 8.06 -0.76
C SER A 504 -8.89 7.12 -0.52
N THR A 505 -8.85 6.28 0.52
CA THR A 505 -9.94 5.35 0.84
C THR A 505 -10.05 5.13 2.34
N PRO A 506 -11.06 5.68 3.03
CA PRO A 506 -11.28 5.42 4.45
C PRO A 506 -11.86 4.02 4.68
N GLY A 507 -11.48 3.35 5.77
CA GLY A 507 -12.07 2.09 6.20
C GLY A 507 -11.96 0.92 5.20
N ALA A 508 -10.93 0.92 4.36
CA ALA A 508 -10.64 -0.16 3.44
C ALA A 508 -10.39 -1.48 4.19
N ARG A 509 -10.72 -2.61 3.55
CA ARG A 509 -10.51 -3.96 4.08
C ARG A 509 -9.78 -4.81 3.04
N TYR A 510 -8.62 -5.33 3.42
CA TYR A 510 -7.80 -6.17 2.54
C TYR A 510 -7.37 -7.46 3.23
N ASP A 511 -7.14 -8.50 2.42
CA ASP A 511 -6.49 -9.72 2.87
C ASP A 511 -5.02 -9.41 3.25
N ILE A 512 -4.46 -10.13 4.22
CA ILE A 512 -3.04 -9.99 4.59
C ILE A 512 -2.09 -10.28 3.41
N ALA A 513 -2.55 -11.00 2.38
CA ALA A 513 -1.82 -11.20 1.14
C ALA A 513 -1.57 -9.91 0.35
N GLU A 514 -2.37 -8.86 0.55
CA GLU A 514 -2.17 -7.55 -0.09
C GLU A 514 -1.14 -6.67 0.61
N ILE A 515 -0.61 -7.10 1.75
CA ILE A 515 0.32 -6.32 2.55
C ILE A 515 1.76 -6.67 2.14
N LYS A 516 2.49 -5.69 1.59
CA LYS A 516 3.92 -5.84 1.24
C LYS A 516 4.82 -5.94 2.48
N GLY A 517 4.39 -5.35 3.59
CA GLY A 517 5.15 -5.20 4.82
C GLY A 517 4.89 -3.84 5.46
N ARG A 518 5.62 -3.52 6.53
CA ARG A 518 5.58 -2.23 7.20
C ARG A 518 5.97 -1.10 6.26
N TRP A 519 5.42 0.07 6.53
CA TRP A 519 5.96 1.33 6.03
C TRP A 519 7.04 1.81 7.00
N TYR A 520 8.16 2.27 6.44
CA TYR A 520 9.26 2.86 7.19
C TYR A 520 9.45 4.31 6.75
N GLU A 521 9.84 5.15 7.70
CA GLU A 521 10.26 6.52 7.43
C GLU A 521 11.41 6.51 6.43
N THR A 522 11.28 7.34 5.40
CA THR A 522 12.36 7.55 4.43
C THR A 522 13.57 8.18 5.10
N ALA A 523 13.36 9.05 6.09
CA ALA A 523 14.44 9.65 6.87
C ALA A 523 15.33 8.62 7.62
N LEU A 524 14.84 7.40 7.86
CA LEU A 524 15.58 6.38 8.62
C LEU A 524 16.21 5.30 7.75
N VAL A 525 15.53 4.91 6.66
CA VAL A 525 15.94 3.76 5.84
C VAL A 525 16.38 4.16 4.44
N PHE A 526 15.90 5.28 3.93
CA PHE A 526 15.99 5.64 2.50
C PHE A 526 16.47 7.08 2.27
N GLU A 527 17.23 7.66 3.20
CA GLU A 527 17.67 9.05 3.11
C GLU A 527 18.49 9.31 1.84
N GLU A 528 19.47 8.46 1.56
CA GLU A 528 20.34 8.58 0.39
C GLU A 528 19.58 8.44 -0.95
N PRO A 529 18.82 7.35 -1.21
CA PRO A 529 18.10 7.22 -2.47
C PRO A 529 17.03 8.29 -2.65
N PHE A 530 16.36 8.72 -1.56
CA PHE A 530 15.44 9.85 -1.61
C PHE A 530 16.16 11.14 -1.99
N SER A 531 17.29 11.43 -1.34
CA SER A 531 18.06 12.65 -1.60
C SER A 531 18.55 12.73 -3.04
N LYS A 532 19.02 11.59 -3.58
CA LYS A 532 19.42 11.46 -4.99
C LYS A 532 18.24 11.68 -5.93
N SER A 533 17.10 11.04 -5.67
CA SER A 533 15.88 11.16 -6.47
C SER A 533 15.36 12.61 -6.52
N VAL A 534 15.38 13.32 -5.39
CA VAL A 534 14.96 14.73 -5.34
C VAL A 534 15.93 15.63 -6.12
N LYS A 535 17.25 15.44 -5.97
CA LYS A 535 18.27 16.20 -6.72
C LYS A 535 18.19 15.94 -8.23
N ASN A 536 17.75 14.75 -8.63
CA ASN A 536 17.54 14.37 -10.03
C ASN A 536 16.16 14.79 -10.59
N ASN A 537 15.33 15.51 -9.83
CA ASN A 537 13.96 15.89 -10.21
C ASN A 537 13.00 14.69 -10.47
N GLU A 538 13.23 13.56 -9.81
CA GLU A 538 12.38 12.37 -9.90
C GLU A 538 11.24 12.36 -8.85
N GLY A 539 11.13 13.41 -8.02
CA GLY A 539 9.99 13.64 -7.13
C GLY A 539 9.98 12.84 -5.82
N GLY A 540 10.99 11.99 -5.57
CA GLY A 540 11.21 11.35 -4.27
C GLY A 540 10.16 10.30 -3.85
N ASN A 541 9.40 9.76 -4.81
CA ASN A 541 8.36 8.75 -4.56
C ASN A 541 8.80 7.34 -5.01
N GLY A 542 10.07 7.01 -4.81
CA GLY A 542 10.62 5.72 -5.22
C GLY A 542 10.17 4.56 -4.32
N VAL A 543 10.11 3.36 -4.90
CA VAL A 543 9.89 2.10 -4.19
C VAL A 543 11.25 1.47 -3.95
N TRP A 544 11.78 1.60 -2.74
CA TRP A 544 13.15 1.20 -2.39
C TRP A 544 13.24 0.00 -1.46
N MET A 545 12.16 -0.74 -1.28
CA MET A 545 12.10 -1.85 -0.33
C MET A 545 11.37 -3.04 -0.93
N ASN A 546 11.90 -4.24 -0.67
CA ASN A 546 11.30 -5.50 -1.11
C ASN A 546 9.92 -5.70 -0.47
N SER A 547 9.13 -6.61 -1.03
CA SER A 547 7.86 -7.03 -0.45
C SER A 547 8.00 -8.42 0.16
N ARG A 548 7.19 -8.69 1.19
CA ARG A 548 7.07 -10.00 1.83
C ARG A 548 6.80 -11.09 0.79
N GLY A 549 7.61 -12.15 0.78
CA GLY A 549 7.51 -13.25 -0.17
C GLY A 549 8.28 -13.04 -1.48
N ASP A 550 8.91 -11.88 -1.70
CA ASP A 550 9.73 -11.64 -2.89
C ASP A 550 11.02 -12.49 -2.83
N ALA A 551 11.64 -12.62 -1.64
CA ALA A 551 12.85 -13.43 -1.43
C ALA A 551 12.63 -14.94 -1.63
N THR A 552 11.38 -15.40 -1.51
CA THR A 552 10.97 -16.79 -1.76
C THR A 552 10.37 -16.99 -3.15
N GLN A 553 10.27 -15.93 -3.97
CA GLN A 553 9.62 -15.92 -5.28
C GLN A 553 8.13 -16.34 -5.26
N VAL A 554 7.51 -16.40 -4.09
CA VAL A 554 6.08 -16.70 -3.95
C VAL A 554 5.25 -15.44 -4.19
N GLY A 555 5.76 -14.27 -3.85
CA GLY A 555 5.10 -12.99 -4.06
C GLY A 555 3.84 -12.82 -3.20
N ARG A 556 2.66 -12.73 -3.84
CA ARG A 556 1.37 -12.52 -3.15
C ARG A 556 0.90 -13.81 -2.50
N MET A 557 0.82 -13.84 -1.17
CA MET A 557 0.42 -15.02 -0.41
C MET A 557 -0.18 -14.66 0.95
N MET A 558 -1.06 -15.51 1.49
CA MET A 558 -1.50 -15.38 2.89
C MET A 558 -0.38 -15.74 3.86
N GLY A 559 0.36 -16.82 3.56
CA GLY A 559 1.38 -17.39 4.45
C GLY A 559 0.81 -18.49 5.35
N ALA A 560 1.70 -19.21 6.04
CA ALA A 560 1.34 -20.25 6.99
C ALA A 560 1.05 -19.67 8.37
N ALA A 561 -0.09 -20.03 8.96
CA ALA A 561 -0.43 -19.65 10.32
C ALA A 561 0.47 -20.37 11.32
N VAL A 562 1.08 -19.62 12.24
CA VAL A 562 1.88 -20.17 13.33
C VAL A 562 1.29 -19.69 14.66
N PRO A 563 0.92 -20.60 15.60
CA PRO A 563 0.24 -20.25 16.85
C PRO A 563 1.04 -19.32 17.77
N GLN A 564 2.37 -19.45 17.80
CA GLN A 564 3.26 -18.65 18.63
C GLN A 564 4.45 -18.16 17.81
N ARG A 565 4.89 -16.92 18.04
CA ARG A 565 5.96 -16.32 17.22
C ARG A 565 7.25 -17.13 17.26
N ILE A 566 7.62 -17.69 18.41
CA ILE A 566 8.85 -18.48 18.55
C ILE A 566 8.88 -19.71 17.64
N GLN A 567 7.71 -20.33 17.38
CA GLN A 567 7.61 -21.50 16.51
C GLN A 567 7.89 -21.17 15.05
N ALA A 568 7.76 -19.91 14.63
CA ALA A 568 8.10 -19.50 13.27
C ALA A 568 9.60 -19.59 13.00
N PHE A 569 10.43 -19.52 14.04
CA PHE A 569 11.88 -19.60 13.93
C PHE A 569 12.39 -21.04 13.84
N GLY A 570 11.61 -22.02 14.31
CA GLY A 570 11.97 -23.44 14.24
C GLY A 570 13.34 -23.73 14.84
N GLY A 571 14.08 -24.66 14.22
CA GLY A 571 15.45 -25.00 14.63
C GLY A 571 16.51 -23.95 14.30
N ALA A 572 16.14 -22.77 13.83
CA ALA A 572 17.09 -21.71 13.47
C ALA A 572 17.51 -20.82 14.65
N VAL A 573 16.89 -21.00 15.82
CA VAL A 573 17.27 -20.36 17.08
C VAL A 573 17.44 -21.42 18.16
N PRO A 574 18.29 -21.20 19.19
CA PRO A 574 18.48 -22.17 20.27
C PRO A 574 17.19 -22.48 21.03
N ASP A 575 17.09 -23.71 21.53
CA ASP A 575 16.02 -24.10 22.44
C ASP A 575 15.97 -23.19 23.68
N GLY A 576 14.76 -22.84 24.09
CA GLY A 576 14.55 -21.93 25.22
C GLY A 576 14.74 -20.44 24.90
N THR A 577 14.95 -20.06 23.63
CA THR A 577 14.94 -18.65 23.20
C THR A 577 13.63 -17.97 23.63
N GLN A 578 13.75 -16.78 24.24
CA GLN A 578 12.60 -15.98 24.69
C GLN A 578 12.61 -14.59 24.07
N LEU A 579 11.43 -14.11 23.71
CA LEU A 579 11.20 -12.72 23.31
C LEU A 579 10.83 -11.92 24.55
N VAL A 580 11.52 -10.80 24.76
CA VAL A 580 11.29 -9.91 25.91
C VAL A 580 10.71 -8.60 25.38
N ASP A 581 9.42 -8.40 25.68
CA ASP A 581 8.72 -7.15 25.46
C ASP A 581 9.20 -6.07 26.47
N GLY A 582 9.02 -4.80 26.11
CA GLY A 582 9.41 -3.64 26.89
C GLY A 582 10.64 -2.91 26.37
N VAL A 583 11.06 -1.89 27.13
CA VAL A 583 12.15 -0.97 26.78
C VAL A 583 13.16 -0.77 27.92
N ASP A 584 13.05 -1.58 28.96
CA ASP A 584 13.95 -1.54 30.10
C ASP A 584 15.23 -2.31 29.81
N ALA A 585 16.35 -1.80 30.30
CA ALA A 585 17.64 -2.50 30.23
C ALA A 585 17.59 -3.80 31.05
N PRO A 586 18.33 -4.85 30.67
CA PRO A 586 18.50 -6.02 31.52
C PRO A 586 19.08 -5.60 32.87
N GLU A 587 18.56 -6.19 33.94
CA GLU A 587 19.15 -6.03 35.27
C GLU A 587 20.57 -6.59 35.19
N GLN A 588 21.58 -5.73 35.38
CA GLN A 588 22.93 -6.22 35.58
C GLN A 588 22.89 -7.08 36.84
N PRO A 589 23.51 -8.29 36.84
CA PRO A 589 23.65 -9.03 38.08
C PRO A 589 24.37 -8.10 39.07
N GLN A 590 23.65 -7.66 40.10
CA GLN A 590 24.24 -6.94 41.20
C GLN A 590 25.37 -7.84 41.69
N SER A 591 26.61 -7.39 41.49
CA SER A 591 27.73 -7.95 42.20
C SER A 591 27.36 -7.85 43.67
N GLN A 592 26.95 -8.97 44.27
CA GLN A 592 26.99 -9.11 45.70
C GLN A 592 28.47 -8.97 46.06
N THR A 593 28.89 -7.74 46.35
CA THR A 593 30.00 -7.50 47.26
C THR A 593 29.57 -8.09 48.60
N GLN A 594 29.75 -9.41 48.73
CA GLN A 594 29.93 -10.00 50.04
C GLN A 594 31.24 -9.41 50.57
N ASP A 595 31.08 -8.43 51.47
CA ASP A 595 32.07 -8.07 52.45
C ASP A 595 32.47 -9.35 53.22
N VAL A 596 33.51 -10.02 52.72
CA VAL A 596 34.31 -10.93 53.53
C VAL A 596 35.62 -10.22 53.79
N SER A 597 35.62 -9.41 54.84
CA SER A 597 36.81 -8.85 55.45
C SER A 597 37.69 -9.99 55.98
N MET A 598 38.69 -10.41 55.21
CA MET A 598 39.85 -11.17 55.70
C MET A 598 41.11 -10.63 55.03
N ASN A 599 41.68 -9.63 55.71
CA ASN A 599 43.10 -9.39 55.95
C ASN A 599 44.09 -10.37 55.28
N MET A 600 44.95 -9.87 54.38
CA MET A 600 46.38 -10.18 54.32
C MET A 600 47.03 -9.33 53.21
N GLY A 601 48.06 -8.58 53.57
CA GLY A 601 48.79 -7.70 52.67
C GLY A 601 49.99 -8.36 51.98
N GLY A 602 50.58 -7.60 51.04
CA GLY A 602 51.99 -7.68 50.68
C GLY A 602 52.34 -8.41 49.37
N HIS A 603 53.16 -7.70 48.58
CA HIS A 603 54.09 -8.17 47.55
C HIS A 603 53.66 -8.33 46.07
N SER A 604 53.97 -7.26 45.31
CA SER A 604 54.94 -7.17 44.18
C SER A 604 55.16 -8.31 43.18
N ASP A 605 55.09 -7.91 41.90
CA ASP A 605 55.81 -8.38 40.69
C ASP A 605 55.55 -9.83 40.23
N VAL A 606 55.56 -10.21 38.94
CA VAL A 606 56.44 -9.80 37.83
C VAL A 606 55.80 -10.18 36.46
N PHE A 607 56.30 -9.53 35.40
CA PHE A 607 56.39 -9.95 33.98
C PHE A 607 55.31 -9.50 32.97
N THR A 608 55.41 -8.22 32.61
CA THR A 608 55.61 -7.83 31.20
C THR A 608 56.96 -8.37 30.72
N ASP A 609 57.01 -9.12 29.61
CA ASP A 609 57.96 -8.81 28.53
C ASP A 609 57.69 -9.57 27.22
N LEU A 610 57.80 -8.80 26.13
CA LEU A 610 58.43 -9.15 24.86
C LEU A 610 57.87 -10.31 24.01
N MET A 611 57.36 -9.95 22.82
CA MET A 611 57.96 -10.35 21.53
C MET A 611 57.28 -9.53 20.41
N ASP A 612 57.98 -8.46 20.07
CA ASP A 612 57.83 -7.61 18.90
C ASP A 612 58.57 -8.30 17.72
N PHE A 613 57.94 -8.42 16.56
CA PHE A 613 58.63 -8.75 15.30
C PHE A 613 57.81 -8.26 14.09
N ASP A 614 58.09 -7.02 13.69
CA ASP A 614 57.95 -6.56 12.31
C ASP A 614 59.20 -6.95 11.52
N HIS A 615 59.06 -7.77 10.46
CA HIS A 615 59.54 -7.40 9.11
C HIS A 615 59.22 -8.43 8.02
N LEU A 616 58.65 -7.88 6.94
CA LEU A 616 58.83 -8.19 5.52
C LEU A 616 58.35 -9.54 4.95
N GLY A 617 57.31 -9.43 4.14
CA GLY A 617 56.94 -10.41 3.12
C GLY A 617 55.89 -9.82 2.19
N GLU A 618 56.32 -9.02 1.21
CA GLU A 618 55.50 -8.64 0.05
C GLU A 618 54.94 -9.90 -0.63
N GLY A 619 53.62 -9.94 -0.79
CA GLY A 619 52.92 -11.02 -1.48
C GLY A 619 51.55 -10.53 -1.93
N SER A 620 51.46 -10.21 -3.21
CA SER A 620 50.27 -9.81 -3.95
C SER A 620 49.01 -10.62 -3.60
N GLY A 621 48.04 -10.00 -2.95
CA GLY A 621 46.68 -10.51 -2.79
C GLY A 621 45.72 -9.74 -3.69
N GLN A 622 45.19 -10.43 -4.70
CA GLN A 622 44.20 -9.91 -5.64
C GLN A 622 42.98 -9.35 -4.89
N GLY A 623 42.68 -8.08 -5.14
CA GLY A 623 41.44 -7.44 -4.71
C GLY A 623 40.25 -8.09 -5.40
N TYR A 624 39.33 -8.63 -4.60
CA TYR A 624 37.96 -8.85 -5.04
C TYR A 624 37.16 -7.60 -4.68
N ASP A 625 37.07 -6.69 -5.66
CA ASP A 625 36.11 -5.59 -5.65
C ASP A 625 34.69 -6.17 -5.68
N PHE A 626 33.99 -6.07 -4.56
CA PHE A 626 32.54 -6.08 -4.54
C PHE A 626 32.07 -4.62 -4.56
N ASN A 627 31.74 -4.14 -5.76
CA ASN A 627 31.01 -2.88 -5.91
C ASN A 627 29.57 -3.05 -5.39
N PHE A 628 29.20 -2.21 -4.43
CA PHE A 628 27.81 -1.98 -3.98
C PHE A 628 27.31 -0.65 -4.51
#